data_AF-A0A8T5PVM2-F1
#
_entry.id   AF-A0A8T5PVM2-F1
#
_cell.length_a   1.000
_cell.length_b   1.000
_cell.length_c   1.000
_cell.angle_alpha   90.00
_cell.angle_beta   90.00
_cell.angle_gamma   90.00
#
_symmetry.space_group_name_H-M   'P 1'
#
loop_
_entity.id
_entity.type
_entity.pdbx_description
1 polymer ?
#
loop_
_entity_poly.entity_id
_entity_poly.type
_entity_poly.pdbx_seq_one_letter_code
_entity_poly.pdbx_strand_id
1 'polypeptide(L)'
;MRLTKTKKAWVLFMWMVVIMVFVALTRFHQGWSARRLPSKEIGSKQFELFYMYQQGENIQFYVEQSAKYSAQATAQDFAELGTSISGSCGSYEGYALLNSETQECYPTDTTFTERFAELFTQKFNAFIDAYPTEFGDLSSAQIRYNLEITQDNGLVIIGTPKTAINIVKLKEEQDEDYRIEQGEQVTT
;
A
#
# COMPACT_ATOMS: atom_id res chain seq x y z
N MET A 1 82.39 -8.06 -38.86
CA MET A 1 81.21 -8.82 -38.38
C MET A 1 80.15 -7.82 -37.89
N ARG A 2 79.09 -7.54 -38.66
CA ARG A 2 78.11 -6.46 -38.38
C ARG A 2 76.94 -6.98 -37.52
N LEU A 3 77.02 -6.81 -36.21
CA LEU A 3 75.93 -7.10 -35.24
C LEU A 3 75.00 -5.89 -34.99
N THR A 4 75.03 -4.85 -35.82
CA THR A 4 74.21 -3.63 -35.62
C THR A 4 72.85 -3.65 -36.32
N LYS A 5 72.59 -4.64 -37.20
CA LYS A 5 71.28 -4.78 -37.87
C LYS A 5 70.17 -5.32 -36.96
N THR A 6 70.52 -6.05 -35.89
CA THR A 6 69.55 -6.70 -34.99
C THR A 6 68.93 -5.72 -33.98
N LYS A 7 69.63 -4.66 -33.58
CA LYS A 7 69.13 -3.68 -32.59
C LYS A 7 67.94 -2.86 -33.11
N LYS A 8 67.97 -2.45 -34.39
CA LYS A 8 66.86 -1.71 -35.02
C LYS A 8 65.62 -2.59 -35.21
N ALA A 9 65.82 -3.84 -35.61
CA ALA A 9 64.75 -4.82 -35.72
C ALA A 9 64.10 -5.12 -34.36
N TRP A 10 64.90 -5.21 -33.30
CA TRP A 10 64.40 -5.41 -31.94
C TRP A 10 63.55 -4.22 -31.45
N VAL A 11 63.97 -2.98 -31.73
CA VAL A 11 63.18 -1.79 -31.40
C VAL A 11 61.84 -1.80 -32.15
N LEU A 12 61.82 -2.12 -33.44
CA LEU A 12 60.57 -2.22 -34.22
C LEU A 12 59.65 -3.34 -33.71
N PHE A 13 60.22 -4.48 -33.33
CA PHE A 13 59.46 -5.58 -32.74
C PHE A 13 58.83 -5.17 -31.40
N MET A 14 59.58 -4.51 -30.52
CA MET A 14 59.05 -4.01 -29.24
C MET A 14 57.90 -3.02 -29.44
N TRP A 15 58.00 -2.12 -30.41
CA TRP A 15 56.90 -1.21 -30.76
C TRP A 15 55.66 -1.95 -31.26
N MET A 16 55.81 -2.98 -32.10
CA MET A 16 54.66 -3.81 -32.52
C MET A 16 54.00 -4.54 -31.35
N VAL A 17 54.79 -5.08 -30.42
CA VAL A 17 54.26 -5.74 -29.21
C VAL A 17 53.46 -4.75 -28.36
N VAL A 18 53.97 -3.53 -28.16
CA VAL A 18 53.27 -2.48 -27.41
C VAL A 18 51.93 -2.13 -28.06
N ILE A 19 51.91 -1.95 -29.39
CA ILE A 19 50.67 -1.67 -30.13
C ILE A 19 49.69 -2.83 -30.00
N MET A 20 50.16 -4.08 -30.13
CA MET A 20 49.31 -5.26 -30.00
C MET A 20 48.70 -5.38 -28.60
N VAL A 21 49.47 -5.12 -27.54
CA VAL A 21 48.99 -5.09 -26.16
C VAL A 21 47.94 -3.98 -25.98
N PHE A 22 48.16 -2.80 -26.56
CA PHE A 22 47.20 -1.70 -26.49
C PHE A 22 45.87 -2.04 -27.19
N VAL A 23 45.93 -2.69 -28.35
CA VAL A 23 44.74 -3.19 -29.06
C VAL A 23 44.03 -4.28 -28.25
N ALA A 24 44.78 -5.19 -27.60
CA ALA A 24 44.19 -6.22 -26.75
C ALA A 24 43.48 -5.62 -25.53
N LEU A 25 44.11 -4.64 -24.85
CA LEU A 25 43.52 -3.96 -23.69
C LEU A 25 42.27 -3.17 -24.05
N THR A 26 42.26 -2.47 -25.19
CA THR A 26 41.07 -1.71 -25.63
C THR A 26 39.91 -2.65 -25.98
N ARG A 27 40.16 -3.78 -26.65
CA ARG A 27 39.14 -4.80 -26.92
C ARG A 27 38.64 -5.47 -25.63
N PHE A 28 39.53 -5.77 -24.70
CA PHE A 28 39.17 -6.31 -23.39
C PHE A 28 38.28 -5.33 -22.61
N HIS A 29 38.65 -4.05 -22.58
CA HIS A 29 37.86 -3.00 -21.93
C HIS A 29 36.46 -2.89 -22.54
N GLN A 30 36.34 -2.88 -23.88
CA GLN A 30 35.05 -2.85 -24.57
C GLN A 30 34.17 -4.06 -24.23
N GLY A 31 34.76 -5.26 -24.22
CA GLY A 31 34.06 -6.49 -23.83
C GLY A 31 33.65 -6.50 -22.35
N TRP A 32 34.48 -5.94 -21.47
CA TRP A 32 34.19 -5.83 -20.05
C TRP A 32 33.10 -4.79 -19.75
N SER A 33 33.14 -3.64 -20.41
CA SER A 33 32.11 -2.60 -20.27
C SER A 33 30.75 -3.07 -20.82
N ALA A 34 30.74 -3.85 -21.90
CA ALA A 34 29.51 -4.41 -22.48
C ALA A 34 28.85 -5.48 -21.59
N ARG A 35 29.60 -6.09 -20.66
CA ARG A 35 29.09 -7.10 -19.71
C ARG A 35 28.59 -6.52 -18.39
N ARG A 36 28.78 -5.22 -18.14
CA ARG A 36 28.11 -4.57 -17.03
C ARG A 36 26.64 -4.42 -17.42
N LEU A 37 25.77 -5.19 -16.76
CA LEU A 37 24.31 -4.99 -16.80
C LEU A 37 24.00 -3.49 -16.78
N PRO A 38 23.02 -3.02 -17.58
CA PRO A 38 22.68 -1.61 -17.58
C PRO A 38 22.28 -1.21 -16.15
N SER A 39 23.14 -0.44 -15.49
CA SER A 39 22.93 0.09 -14.13
C SER A 39 21.59 0.83 -13.99
N LYS A 40 21.06 1.31 -15.13
CA LYS A 40 19.74 1.91 -15.28
C LYS A 40 18.61 0.96 -14.86
N GLU A 41 18.69 -0.34 -15.14
CA GLU A 41 17.65 -1.32 -14.74
C GLU A 41 17.63 -1.52 -13.22
N ILE A 42 18.81 -1.65 -12.60
CA ILE A 42 18.92 -1.80 -11.13
C ILE A 42 18.38 -0.55 -10.43
N GLY A 43 18.77 0.64 -10.89
CA GLY A 43 18.27 1.90 -10.34
C GLY A 43 16.76 2.04 -10.49
N SER A 44 16.22 1.71 -11.67
CA SER A 44 14.77 1.78 -11.91
C SER A 44 13.97 0.85 -10.99
N LYS A 45 14.46 -0.37 -10.73
CA LYS A 45 13.81 -1.33 -9.84
C LYS A 45 13.86 -0.89 -8.38
N GLN A 46 14.97 -0.25 -7.95
CA GLN A 46 15.05 0.33 -6.62
C GLN A 46 14.06 1.48 -6.43
N PHE A 47 13.94 2.38 -7.41
CA PHE A 47 12.95 3.46 -7.38
C PHE A 47 11.51 2.93 -7.39
N GLU A 48 11.25 1.89 -8.18
CA GLU A 48 9.95 1.21 -8.21
C GLU A 48 9.58 0.66 -6.83
N LEU A 49 10.52 0.01 -6.13
CA LEU A 49 10.29 -0.46 -4.77
C LEU A 49 9.97 0.68 -3.80
N PHE A 50 10.75 1.77 -3.81
CA PHE A 50 10.48 2.92 -2.95
C PHE A 50 9.11 3.54 -3.22
N TYR A 51 8.71 3.63 -4.48
CA TYR A 51 7.40 4.13 -4.86
C TYR A 51 6.27 3.23 -4.31
N MET A 52 6.41 1.91 -4.45
CA MET A 52 5.44 0.95 -3.90
C MET A 52 5.34 1.03 -2.37
N TYR A 53 6.47 1.18 -1.67
CA TYR A 53 6.48 1.38 -0.22
C TYR A 53 5.74 2.66 0.18
N GLN A 54 6.03 3.77 -0.51
CA GLN A 54 5.40 5.05 -0.23
C GLN A 54 3.88 5.01 -0.46
N GLN A 55 3.42 4.33 -1.53
CA GLN A 55 2.00 4.12 -1.75
C GLN A 55 1.36 3.26 -0.64
N GLY A 56 2.03 2.19 -0.21
CA GLY A 56 1.58 1.37 0.90
C GLY A 56 1.42 2.15 2.20
N GLU A 57 2.39 3.00 2.54
CA GLU A 57 2.33 3.87 3.72
C GLU A 57 1.18 4.88 3.63
N ASN A 58 0.96 5.48 2.45
CA ASN A 58 -0.16 6.40 2.24
C ASN A 58 -1.51 5.71 2.42
N ILE A 59 -1.68 4.52 1.85
CA ILE A 59 -2.89 3.71 2.01
C ILE A 59 -3.10 3.37 3.49
N GLN A 60 -2.07 2.87 4.17
CA GLN A 60 -2.16 2.54 5.58
C GLN A 60 -2.54 3.77 6.42
N PHE A 61 -1.91 4.91 6.17
CA PHE A 61 -2.23 6.16 6.84
C PHE A 61 -3.69 6.56 6.62
N TYR A 62 -4.18 6.49 5.38
CA TYR A 62 -5.56 6.82 5.06
C TYR A 62 -6.56 5.92 5.80
N VAL A 63 -6.29 4.62 5.80
CA VAL A 63 -7.11 3.61 6.50
C VAL A 63 -7.15 3.91 8.01
N GLU A 64 -6.00 4.20 8.62
CA GLU A 64 -5.93 4.55 10.04
C GLU A 64 -6.66 5.85 10.38
N GLN A 65 -6.51 6.90 9.57
CA GLN A 65 -7.25 8.16 9.76
C GLN A 65 -8.75 7.95 9.60
N SER A 66 -9.15 7.21 8.57
CA SER A 66 -10.56 6.88 8.31
C SER A 66 -11.16 6.14 9.51
N ALA A 67 -10.49 5.10 10.01
CA ALA A 67 -10.94 4.37 11.19
C ALA A 67 -11.07 5.30 12.42
N LYS A 68 -10.10 6.18 12.66
CA LYS A 68 -10.17 7.14 13.76
C LYS A 68 -11.38 8.08 13.64
N TYR A 69 -11.61 8.67 12.48
CA TYR A 69 -12.75 9.57 12.26
C TYR A 69 -14.09 8.83 12.31
N SER A 70 -14.16 7.61 11.78
CA SER A 70 -15.35 6.77 11.90
C SER A 70 -15.67 6.45 13.34
N ALA A 71 -14.68 6.07 14.16
CA ALA A 71 -14.89 5.81 15.58
C ALA A 71 -15.39 7.06 16.32
N GLN A 72 -14.81 8.24 16.05
CA GLN A 72 -15.25 9.51 16.62
C GLN A 72 -16.68 9.87 16.22
N ALA A 73 -16.99 9.77 14.93
CA ALA A 73 -18.32 10.06 14.42
C ALA A 73 -19.37 9.07 14.94
N THR A 74 -19.04 7.79 15.05
CA THR A 74 -19.93 6.80 15.69
C THR A 74 -20.15 7.14 17.16
N ALA A 75 -19.08 7.46 17.91
CA ALA A 75 -19.22 7.85 19.31
C ALA A 75 -20.09 9.12 19.48
N GLN A 76 -19.96 10.09 18.58
CA GLN A 76 -20.78 11.30 18.57
C GLN A 76 -22.25 10.97 18.28
N ASP A 77 -22.54 10.17 17.25
CA ASP A 77 -23.92 9.73 16.96
C ASP A 77 -24.54 9.02 18.17
N PHE A 78 -23.79 8.14 18.83
CA PHE A 78 -24.25 7.47 20.04
C PHE A 78 -24.50 8.43 21.20
N ALA A 79 -23.71 9.51 21.33
CA ALA A 79 -23.88 10.50 22.38
C ALA A 79 -25.07 11.43 22.14
N GLU A 80 -25.29 11.84 20.89
CA GLU A 80 -26.35 12.78 20.50
C GLU A 80 -27.71 12.09 20.36
N LEU A 81 -27.70 10.89 19.78
CA LEU A 81 -28.91 10.22 19.31
C LEU A 81 -29.19 8.94 20.09
N GLY A 82 -28.23 8.45 20.89
CA GLY A 82 -28.33 7.19 21.60
C GLY A 82 -28.02 6.00 20.69
N THR A 83 -28.31 4.80 21.19
CA THR A 83 -28.11 3.57 20.42
C THR A 83 -29.26 3.41 19.42
N SER A 84 -29.07 2.98 18.16
CA SER A 84 -30.17 2.79 17.18
C SER A 84 -31.03 1.52 17.41
N ILE A 85 -31.20 1.10 18.67
CA ILE A 85 -31.92 -0.12 19.04
C ILE A 85 -33.44 0.16 19.00
N SER A 86 -34.15 -0.40 18.02
CA SER A 86 -35.57 -0.69 18.20
C SER A 86 -35.72 -1.78 19.28
N GLY A 87 -35.52 -1.40 20.54
CA GLY A 87 -35.62 -2.26 21.70
C GLY A 87 -37.07 -2.40 22.14
N SER A 88 -37.30 -3.09 23.25
CA SER A 88 -38.64 -3.14 23.87
C SER A 88 -39.18 -1.74 24.19
N CYS A 89 -38.30 -0.73 24.35
CA CYS A 89 -38.67 0.66 24.56
C CYS A 89 -39.11 1.40 23.28
N GLY A 90 -39.02 0.78 22.11
CA GLY A 90 -39.33 1.41 20.83
C GLY A 90 -38.20 2.31 20.33
N SER A 91 -38.53 3.11 19.30
CA SER A 91 -37.58 4.00 18.63
C SER A 91 -38.22 5.33 18.27
N TYR A 92 -37.43 6.40 18.26
CA TYR A 92 -37.82 7.74 17.81
C TYR A 92 -36.83 8.23 16.75
N GLU A 93 -37.31 8.59 15.57
CA GLU A 93 -36.50 9.05 14.42
C GLU A 93 -35.35 8.09 14.01
N GLY A 94 -35.50 6.79 14.26
CA GLY A 94 -34.48 5.77 13.95
C GLY A 94 -33.56 5.43 15.12
N TYR A 95 -33.76 6.04 16.29
CA TYR A 95 -32.94 5.83 17.49
C TYR A 95 -33.69 5.13 18.61
N ALA A 96 -33.00 4.33 19.44
CA ALA A 96 -33.58 3.69 20.61
C ALA A 96 -33.96 4.69 21.66
N LEU A 97 -35.11 4.44 22.28
CA LEU A 97 -35.39 5.02 23.57
C LEU A 97 -34.62 4.22 24.64
N LEU A 98 -33.75 4.90 25.39
CA LEU A 98 -33.04 4.32 26.55
C LEU A 98 -33.98 4.09 27.74
N ASN A 99 -35.13 4.76 27.75
CA ASN A 99 -36.15 4.63 28.78
C ASN A 99 -37.52 4.84 28.13
N SER A 100 -38.46 3.93 28.37
CA SER A 100 -39.89 4.15 28.11
C SER A 100 -40.60 4.36 29.44
N GLU A 101 -41.81 4.93 29.43
CA GLU A 101 -42.60 5.12 30.66
C GLU A 101 -42.77 3.84 31.50
N THR A 102 -42.56 2.66 30.90
CA THR A 102 -42.77 1.36 31.53
C THR A 102 -41.51 0.53 31.78
N GLN A 103 -40.36 0.85 31.17
CA GLN A 103 -39.12 0.09 31.36
C GLN A 103 -37.87 0.89 30.95
N GLU A 104 -36.74 0.57 31.58
CA GLU A 104 -35.42 1.06 31.17
C GLU A 104 -34.80 0.11 30.13
N CYS A 105 -34.29 0.65 29.03
CA CYS A 105 -33.63 -0.08 27.94
C CYS A 105 -32.19 0.39 27.75
N TYR A 106 -31.43 0.47 28.84
CA TYR A 106 -30.01 0.71 28.73
C TYR A 106 -29.35 -0.41 27.91
N PRO A 107 -28.47 -0.07 26.97
CA PRO A 107 -27.78 -1.07 26.18
C PRO A 107 -26.93 -1.95 27.10
N THR A 108 -26.99 -3.26 26.89
CA THR A 108 -26.02 -4.19 27.48
C THR A 108 -24.68 -4.05 26.77
N ASP A 109 -23.59 -4.43 27.41
CA ASP A 109 -22.24 -4.36 26.80
C ASP A 109 -22.17 -5.04 25.42
N THR A 110 -22.90 -6.14 25.24
CA THR A 110 -22.96 -6.88 23.97
C THR A 110 -23.74 -6.13 22.88
N THR A 111 -24.95 -5.66 23.19
CA THR A 111 -25.80 -4.95 22.22
C THR A 111 -25.22 -3.58 21.84
N PHE A 112 -24.55 -2.91 22.79
CA PHE A 112 -23.78 -1.71 22.52
C PHE A 112 -22.65 -1.98 21.53
N THR A 113 -21.82 -3.00 21.79
CA THR A 113 -20.63 -3.30 20.98
C THR A 113 -20.99 -3.69 19.56
N GLU A 114 -22.01 -4.53 19.37
CA GLU A 114 -22.47 -4.96 18.04
C GLU A 114 -22.97 -3.77 17.20
N ARG A 115 -23.76 -2.88 17.80
CA ARG A 115 -24.29 -1.71 17.09
C ARG A 115 -23.25 -0.64 16.84
N PHE A 116 -22.34 -0.45 17.78
CA PHE A 116 -21.19 0.42 17.56
C PHE A 116 -20.37 -0.09 16.37
N ALA A 117 -20.14 -1.40 16.29
CA ALA A 117 -19.43 -2.00 15.17
C ALA A 117 -20.15 -1.85 13.84
N GLU A 118 -21.47 -1.97 13.81
CA GLU A 118 -22.28 -1.75 12.61
C GLU A 118 -22.16 -0.30 12.10
N LEU A 119 -22.42 0.68 12.96
CA LEU A 119 -22.34 2.10 12.60
C LEU A 119 -20.92 2.54 12.25
N PHE A 120 -19.92 2.06 13.00
CA PHE A 120 -18.52 2.21 12.66
C PHE A 120 -18.23 1.69 11.26
N THR A 121 -18.67 0.47 10.94
CA THR A 121 -18.41 -0.15 9.63
C THR A 121 -19.05 0.65 8.51
N GLN A 122 -20.29 1.15 8.71
CA GLN A 122 -20.97 1.98 7.72
C GLN A 122 -20.20 3.28 7.45
N LYS A 123 -19.82 4.02 8.50
CA LYS A 123 -19.07 5.28 8.35
C LYS A 123 -17.67 5.03 7.79
N PHE A 124 -17.02 3.96 8.21
CA PHE A 124 -15.69 3.58 7.73
C PHE A 124 -15.72 3.26 6.24
N ASN A 125 -16.67 2.45 5.79
CA ASN A 125 -16.84 2.15 4.37
C ASN A 125 -17.09 3.43 3.56
N ALA A 126 -17.88 4.37 4.07
CA ALA A 126 -18.08 5.66 3.38
C ALA A 126 -16.77 6.45 3.19
N PHE A 127 -15.84 6.41 4.16
CA PHE A 127 -14.51 7.01 3.97
C PHE A 127 -13.64 6.21 2.99
N ILE A 128 -13.67 4.88 3.06
CA ILE A 128 -12.90 4.02 2.17
C ILE A 128 -13.36 4.17 0.71
N ASP A 129 -14.68 4.24 0.47
CA ASP A 129 -15.26 4.41 -0.86
C ASP A 129 -14.98 5.81 -1.45
N ALA A 130 -14.69 6.79 -0.60
CA ALA A 130 -14.29 8.13 -1.02
C ALA A 130 -12.79 8.25 -1.35
N TYR A 131 -12.00 7.18 -1.15
CA TYR A 131 -10.57 7.21 -1.42
C TYR A 131 -10.30 7.35 -2.93
N PRO A 132 -9.35 8.21 -3.36
CA PRO A 132 -9.05 8.39 -4.78
C PRO A 132 -8.56 7.10 -5.45
N THR A 133 -9.23 6.71 -6.54
CA THR A 133 -8.92 5.49 -7.31
C THR A 133 -7.53 5.52 -7.97
N GLU A 134 -6.92 6.69 -8.10
CA GLU A 134 -5.55 6.87 -8.62
C GLU A 134 -4.48 6.14 -7.78
N PHE A 135 -4.79 5.80 -6.52
CA PHE A 135 -3.93 5.04 -5.62
C PHE A 135 -4.38 3.58 -5.39
N GLY A 136 -5.32 3.09 -6.21
CA GLY A 136 -5.93 1.78 -6.09
C GLY A 136 -7.33 1.84 -5.46
N ASP A 137 -8.23 0.96 -5.93
CA ASP A 137 -9.57 0.83 -5.36
C ASP A 137 -9.50 0.10 -4.01
N LEU A 138 -9.71 0.84 -2.92
CA LEU A 138 -9.78 0.28 -1.57
C LEU A 138 -11.16 -0.31 -1.23
N SER A 139 -12.20 -0.01 -2.02
CA SER A 139 -13.55 -0.55 -1.80
C SER A 139 -13.55 -2.07 -1.96
N SER A 140 -12.78 -2.59 -2.92
CA SER A 140 -12.62 -4.03 -3.17
C SER A 140 -11.88 -4.77 -2.05
N ALA A 141 -11.05 -4.06 -1.26
CA ALA A 141 -10.16 -4.67 -0.26
C ALA A 141 -10.89 -5.22 0.98
N GLN A 142 -12.20 -4.95 1.13
CA GLN A 142 -13.04 -5.41 2.25
C GLN A 142 -12.32 -5.30 3.61
N ILE A 143 -11.81 -4.12 3.93
CA ILE A 143 -11.06 -3.89 5.16
C ILE A 143 -12.01 -4.06 6.35
N ARG A 144 -11.71 -5.04 7.22
CA ARG A 144 -12.52 -5.33 8.42
C ARG A 144 -11.73 -5.04 9.68
N TYR A 145 -12.42 -4.53 10.69
CA TYR A 145 -11.87 -4.33 12.02
C TYR A 145 -12.52 -5.28 13.03
N ASN A 146 -11.72 -5.74 13.99
CA ASN A 146 -12.19 -6.20 15.28
C ASN A 146 -12.23 -4.99 16.21
N LEU A 147 -13.41 -4.72 16.76
CA LEU A 147 -13.58 -3.66 17.74
C LEU A 147 -13.71 -4.29 19.13
N GLU A 148 -12.87 -3.86 20.03
CA GLU A 148 -12.95 -4.17 21.45
C GLU A 148 -13.24 -2.89 22.20
N ILE A 149 -14.30 -2.90 23.01
CA ILE A 149 -14.71 -1.76 23.82
C ILE A 149 -14.46 -2.14 25.28
N THR A 150 -13.62 -1.36 25.95
CA THR A 150 -13.25 -1.57 27.36
C THR A 150 -13.59 -0.33 28.16
N GLN A 151 -14.15 -0.53 29.36
CA GLN A 151 -14.36 0.53 30.35
C GLN A 151 -13.28 0.43 31.44
N ASP A 152 -12.08 0.97 31.15
CA ASP A 152 -11.01 1.04 32.14
C ASP A 152 -10.54 2.50 32.24
N ASN A 153 -11.00 3.21 33.27
CA ASN A 153 -10.86 4.67 33.45
C ASN A 153 -11.41 5.54 32.30
N GLY A 154 -12.49 5.09 31.67
CA GLY A 154 -13.16 5.76 30.55
C GLY A 154 -13.53 4.77 29.45
N LEU A 155 -14.29 5.23 28.46
CA LEU A 155 -14.61 4.40 27.29
C LEU A 155 -13.38 4.33 26.37
N VAL A 156 -12.79 3.15 26.24
CA VAL A 156 -11.67 2.89 25.33
C VAL A 156 -12.17 1.98 24.20
N ILE A 157 -11.95 2.41 22.96
CA ILE A 157 -12.31 1.65 21.76
C ILE A 157 -11.03 1.28 21.03
N ILE A 158 -10.77 -0.02 20.93
CA ILE A 158 -9.58 -0.59 20.29
C ILE A 158 -10.03 -1.23 18.99
N GLY A 159 -9.55 -0.70 17.87
CA GLY A 159 -9.75 -1.28 16.55
C GLY A 159 -8.51 -2.04 16.10
N THR A 160 -8.61 -3.35 15.89
CA THR A 160 -7.55 -4.16 15.27
C THR A 160 -7.94 -4.57 13.84
N PRO A 161 -7.13 -4.25 12.82
CA PRO A 161 -7.44 -4.65 11.45
C PRO A 161 -7.34 -6.17 11.30
N LYS A 162 -8.32 -6.79 10.65
CA LYS A 162 -8.36 -8.23 10.31
C LYS A 162 -7.68 -8.54 8.99
N THR A 163 -7.66 -7.57 8.07
CA THR A 163 -7.20 -7.77 6.70
C THR A 163 -5.78 -7.25 6.56
N ALA A 164 -4.86 -8.11 6.09
CA ALA A 164 -3.56 -7.66 5.60
C ALA A 164 -3.75 -7.04 4.20
N ILE A 165 -3.39 -5.77 4.05
CA ILE A 165 -3.47 -5.07 2.75
C ILE A 165 -2.30 -5.58 1.90
N ASN A 166 -2.61 -6.33 0.83
CA ASN A 166 -1.58 -6.84 -0.08
C ASN A 166 -1.39 -5.88 -1.26
N ILE A 167 -0.36 -5.05 -1.16
CA ILE A 167 -0.04 -3.97 -2.11
C ILE A 167 0.31 -4.54 -3.51
N VAL A 168 0.75 -5.80 -3.61
CA VAL A 168 1.17 -6.41 -4.89
C VAL A 168 -0.01 -6.61 -5.84
N LYS A 169 -1.20 -6.91 -5.32
CA LYS A 169 -2.40 -7.13 -6.16
C LYS A 169 -2.97 -5.83 -6.75
N LEU A 170 -2.84 -4.72 -6.04
CA LEU A 170 -3.34 -3.42 -6.51
C LEU A 170 -2.61 -2.94 -7.77
N LYS A 171 -1.35 -3.37 -7.95
CA LYS A 171 -0.56 -3.05 -9.15
C LYS A 171 -0.94 -3.92 -10.35
N GLU A 172 -1.25 -5.21 -10.15
CA GLU A 172 -1.70 -6.07 -11.25
C GLU A 172 -3.02 -5.57 -11.85
N GLU A 173 -3.97 -5.11 -11.02
CA GLU A 173 -5.22 -4.50 -11.51
C GLU A 173 -4.97 -3.15 -12.22
N GLN A 174 -4.08 -2.29 -11.70
CA GLN A 174 -3.72 -1.04 -12.37
C GLN A 174 -3.00 -1.26 -13.71
N ASP A 175 -2.10 -2.25 -13.79
CA ASP A 175 -1.36 -2.57 -15.01
C ASP A 175 -2.29 -3.23 -16.05
N GLU A 176 -3.32 -4.00 -15.63
CA GLU A 176 -4.35 -4.52 -16.53
C GLU A 176 -5.25 -3.41 -17.10
N ASP A 177 -5.76 -2.50 -16.26
CA ASP A 177 -6.58 -1.38 -16.72
C ASP A 177 -5.80 -0.45 -17.67
N TYR A 178 -4.53 -0.19 -17.37
CA TYR A 178 -3.67 0.60 -18.25
C TYR A 178 -3.44 -0.07 -19.62
N ARG A 179 -3.29 -1.41 -19.66
CA ARG A 179 -3.14 -2.15 -20.94
C ARG A 179 -4.44 -2.13 -21.77
N ILE A 180 -5.59 -2.18 -21.11
CA ILE A 180 -6.90 -2.10 -21.74
C ILE A 180 -7.13 -0.69 -22.32
N GLU A 181 -6.76 0.37 -21.58
CA GLU A 181 -6.86 1.76 -22.07
C GLU A 181 -5.92 2.08 -23.24
N GLN A 182 -4.77 1.41 -23.34
CA GLN A 182 -3.83 1.57 -24.47
C GLN A 182 -4.16 0.75 -25.71
N GLY A 183 -5.30 0.03 -25.73
CA GLY A 183 -5.76 -0.68 -26.92
C GLY A 183 -4.91 -1.89 -27.30
N GLU A 184 -4.14 -2.46 -26.37
CA GLU A 184 -3.42 -3.71 -26.59
C GLU A 184 -4.46 -4.86 -26.55
N GLN A 185 -5.08 -5.16 -27.70
CA GLN A 185 -5.97 -6.32 -27.81
C GLN A 185 -5.21 -7.58 -27.42
N VAL A 186 -5.61 -8.17 -26.29
CA VAL A 186 -5.17 -9.50 -25.86
C VAL A 186 -5.67 -10.51 -26.89
N THR A 187 -4.80 -10.86 -27.84
CA THR A 187 -5.03 -11.99 -28.74
C THR A 187 -4.93 -13.27 -27.91
N THR A 188 -6.09 -13.85 -27.61
CA THR A 188 -6.26 -15.25 -27.15
C THR A 188 -5.68 -16.25 -28.13
#